data_AF-A0A6C2UHG9-F1
#
_entry.id   AF-A0A6C2UHG9-F1
#
_cell.length_a   1.000
_cell.length_b   1.000
_cell.length_c   1.000
_cell.angle_alpha   90.00
_cell.angle_beta   90.00
_cell.angle_gamma   90.00
#
_symmetry.space_group_name_H-M   'P 1'
#
loop_
_entity.id
_entity.type
_entity.pdbx_description
1 polymer ?
#
loop_
_entity_poly.entity_id
_entity_poly.type
_entity_poly.pdbx_seq_one_letter_code
_entity_poly.pdbx_strand_id
1 'polypeptide(L)'
;MDTITLETIRQLMKRELGSDSFIAGIVSSVAADSTIPTACINAAGALKYNPAFVREHVKTEQDLFCLVFHEILHPAFGHFIHVRDDVSNIACDAIINALISQFYAKASGSGSLFERFYKPKGLESILRPGSKNHNSRFAFLYQHLYPRWTMSSELSAGEVIQTLKMLVLADAAQPVLLGSHGGSNPWKPEQLQGVATEVAQQVRSEEGSWGNQFNGLKALVIEIMKTKRSIRQELLLSYTTRKRLDEFFCEERNQRRTTSPFPLNPSRRDMVMLGADIWPGVFRNRQPEINRTREGVAIFLDVSGSVNQSLPEICGLLARYRRNIRSVYQFSNAVSEIGMAELMEGRVKTTGGTDFNCVAETILDEGFLKAVVITDGYASLSNENYQRLKQAGVRLLTILFGVHNNGDALAPFGEVVRLNEITEGKS
;
A
#
# COMPACT_ATOMS: atom_id res chain seq x y z
N MET A 1 2.78 -31.41 13.06
CA MET A 1 3.20 -31.50 11.66
C MET A 1 4.68 -31.18 11.60
N ASP A 2 5.54 -32.14 11.26
CA ASP A 2 7.00 -31.95 11.39
C ASP A 2 7.68 -31.40 10.13
N THR A 3 7.03 -31.50 8.96
CA THR A 3 7.54 -30.95 7.69
C THR A 3 6.39 -30.45 6.83
N ILE A 4 6.39 -29.14 6.52
CA ILE A 4 5.47 -28.54 5.54
C ILE A 4 6.10 -28.68 4.15
N THR A 5 5.37 -29.29 3.22
CA THR A 5 5.79 -29.44 1.81
C THR A 5 4.94 -28.57 0.89
N LEU A 6 5.48 -28.23 -0.28
CA LEU A 6 4.76 -27.51 -1.32
C LEU A 6 3.49 -28.25 -1.77
N GLU A 7 3.55 -29.58 -1.87
CA GLU A 7 2.41 -30.41 -2.25
C GLU A 7 1.30 -30.33 -1.21
N THR A 8 1.63 -30.47 0.08
CA THR A 8 0.67 -30.33 1.18
C THR A 8 -0.02 -28.98 1.15
N ILE A 9 0.74 -27.89 0.96
CA ILE A 9 0.16 -26.53 0.87
C ILE A 9 -0.77 -26.42 -0.34
N ARG A 10 -0.33 -26.83 -1.53
CA ARG A 10 -1.16 -26.70 -2.74
C ARG A 10 -2.43 -27.53 -2.67
N GLN A 11 -2.35 -28.76 -2.15
CA GLN A 11 -3.52 -29.61 -1.96
C GLN A 11 -4.49 -28.97 -0.96
N LEU A 12 -4.00 -28.48 0.17
CA LEU A 12 -4.79 -27.77 1.17
C LEU A 12 -5.48 -26.54 0.56
N MET A 13 -4.73 -25.65 -0.07
CA MET A 13 -5.25 -24.41 -0.64
C MET A 13 -6.27 -24.68 -1.75
N LYS A 14 -6.01 -25.63 -2.65
CA LYS A 14 -6.97 -26.01 -3.71
C LYS A 14 -8.24 -26.65 -3.15
N ARG A 15 -8.13 -27.42 -2.06
CA ARG A 15 -9.30 -28.03 -1.42
C ARG A 15 -10.19 -27.00 -0.75
N GLU A 16 -9.60 -26.02 -0.07
CA GLU A 16 -10.37 -25.01 0.68
C GLU A 16 -10.83 -23.83 -0.20
N LEU A 17 -10.06 -23.43 -1.23
CA LEU A 17 -10.37 -22.29 -2.09
C LEU A 17 -10.90 -22.67 -3.48
N GLY A 18 -10.81 -23.95 -3.86
CA GLY A 18 -11.16 -24.46 -5.19
C GLY A 18 -9.96 -24.70 -6.10
N SER A 19 -10.11 -25.62 -7.05
CA SER A 19 -9.02 -26.05 -7.96
C SER A 19 -8.53 -24.94 -8.89
N ASP A 20 -9.43 -24.01 -9.24
CA ASP A 20 -9.17 -22.90 -10.15
C ASP A 20 -8.82 -21.60 -9.39
N SER A 21 -8.61 -21.69 -8.07
CA SER A 21 -8.21 -20.57 -7.23
C SER A 21 -6.86 -20.00 -7.70
N PHE A 22 -6.85 -18.70 -7.96
CA PHE A 22 -5.62 -17.96 -8.24
C PHE A 22 -4.69 -18.00 -7.02
N ILE A 23 -5.27 -17.83 -5.83
CA ILE A 23 -4.52 -17.83 -4.57
C ILE A 23 -3.83 -19.17 -4.31
N ALA A 24 -4.48 -20.30 -4.61
CA ALA A 24 -3.90 -21.62 -4.44
C ALA A 24 -2.67 -21.87 -5.34
N GLY A 25 -2.49 -21.09 -6.41
CA GLY A 25 -1.34 -21.14 -7.32
C GLY A 25 -0.15 -20.27 -6.91
N ILE A 26 -0.29 -19.36 -5.94
CA ILE A 26 0.73 -18.37 -5.60
C ILE A 26 1.98 -19.00 -5.02
N VAL A 27 1.84 -20.02 -4.17
CA VAL A 27 3.00 -20.66 -3.54
C VAL A 27 3.75 -21.51 -4.57
N SER A 28 4.99 -21.10 -4.85
CA SER A 28 5.87 -21.70 -5.85
C SER A 28 6.92 -22.62 -5.23
N SER A 29 7.37 -22.29 -4.01
CA SER A 29 8.36 -23.06 -3.26
C SER A 29 8.17 -22.89 -1.76
N VAL A 30 8.67 -23.85 -0.99
CA VAL A 30 8.56 -23.87 0.47
C VAL A 30 9.93 -24.23 1.04
N ALA A 31 10.42 -23.44 2.00
CA ALA A 31 11.69 -23.70 2.68
C ALA A 31 11.59 -23.45 4.19
N ALA A 32 12.26 -24.29 4.97
CA ALA A 32 12.47 -24.05 6.39
C ALA A 32 13.56 -22.97 6.57
N ASP A 33 13.29 -21.97 7.40
CA ASP A 33 14.24 -20.91 7.74
C ASP A 33 14.09 -20.56 9.23
N SER A 34 15.09 -20.92 10.03
CA SER A 34 15.09 -20.65 11.48
C SER A 34 15.49 -19.23 11.84
N THR A 35 15.88 -18.39 10.86
CA THR A 35 16.31 -17.01 11.10
C THR A 35 15.15 -16.02 11.19
N ILE A 36 13.97 -16.40 10.69
CA ILE A 36 12.74 -15.61 10.78
C ILE A 36 11.92 -16.02 12.01
N PRO A 37 11.15 -15.11 12.64
CA PRO A 37 10.36 -15.44 13.83
C PRO A 37 9.20 -16.40 13.55
N THR A 38 8.50 -16.25 12.42
CA THR A 38 7.26 -16.99 12.13
C THR A 38 7.27 -17.60 10.72
N ALA A 39 6.66 -16.95 9.74
CA ALA A 39 6.67 -17.32 8.33
C ALA A 39 6.75 -16.05 7.47
N CYS A 40 7.04 -16.19 6.18
CA CYS A 40 6.95 -15.11 5.21
C CYS A 40 6.81 -15.64 3.78
N ILE A 41 6.22 -14.84 2.90
CA ILE A 41 6.16 -15.12 1.47
C ILE A 41 6.61 -13.91 0.66
N ASN A 42 7.38 -14.16 -0.40
CA ASN A 42 7.82 -13.11 -1.32
C ASN A 42 7.00 -13.09 -2.62
N ALA A 43 7.21 -12.07 -3.46
CA ALA A 43 6.53 -11.90 -4.74
C ALA A 43 6.73 -13.06 -5.73
N ALA A 44 7.81 -13.84 -5.58
CA ALA A 44 8.06 -15.03 -6.38
C ALA A 44 7.27 -16.26 -5.89
N GLY A 45 6.49 -16.14 -4.81
CA GLY A 45 5.76 -17.24 -4.21
C GLY A 45 6.61 -18.17 -3.34
N ALA A 46 7.83 -17.77 -2.98
CA ALA A 46 8.67 -18.55 -2.10
C ALA A 46 8.26 -18.32 -0.65
N LEU A 47 7.62 -19.34 -0.07
CA LEU A 47 7.21 -19.36 1.32
C LEU A 47 8.36 -19.87 2.19
N LYS A 48 8.71 -19.13 3.22
CA LYS A 48 9.62 -19.56 4.27
C LYS A 48 8.88 -19.68 5.58
N TYR A 49 9.25 -20.66 6.40
CA TYR A 49 8.67 -20.82 7.74
C TYR A 49 9.74 -21.21 8.76
N ASN A 50 9.55 -20.78 10.00
CA ASN A 50 10.35 -21.23 11.12
C ASN A 50 9.83 -22.59 11.62
N PRO A 51 10.65 -23.67 11.56
CA PRO A 51 10.24 -24.99 12.00
C PRO A 51 9.89 -25.07 13.49
N ALA A 52 10.55 -24.27 14.34
CA ALA A 52 10.25 -24.23 15.77
C ALA A 52 8.85 -23.65 16.00
N PHE A 53 8.54 -22.51 15.35
CA PHE A 53 7.22 -21.89 15.39
C PHE A 53 6.11 -22.85 14.93
N VAL A 54 6.32 -23.50 13.77
CA VAL A 54 5.35 -24.45 13.22
C VAL A 54 5.12 -25.63 14.16
N ARG A 55 6.18 -26.25 14.68
CA ARG A 55 6.05 -27.35 15.64
C ARG A 55 5.31 -26.93 16.90
N GLU A 56 5.53 -25.71 17.38
CA GLU A 56 4.90 -25.20 18.59
C GLU A 56 3.42 -24.86 18.39
N HIS A 57 3.07 -24.13 17.33
CA HIS A 57 1.74 -23.51 17.19
C HIS A 57 0.83 -24.13 16.12
N VAL A 58 1.38 -24.76 15.07
CA VAL A 58 0.61 -25.34 13.95
C VAL A 58 0.35 -26.83 14.23
N LYS A 59 -0.88 -27.15 14.66
CA LYS A 59 -1.26 -28.51 15.08
C LYS A 59 -2.15 -29.21 14.08
N THR A 60 -2.97 -28.45 13.36
CA THR A 60 -3.94 -28.98 12.40
C THR A 60 -3.76 -28.39 11.01
N GLU A 61 -4.42 -28.97 10.00
CA GLU A 61 -4.46 -28.42 8.65
C GLU A 61 -5.12 -27.03 8.62
N GLN A 62 -6.11 -26.78 9.50
CA GLN A 62 -6.73 -25.47 9.62
C GLN A 62 -5.75 -24.40 10.08
N ASP A 63 -4.84 -24.76 10.98
CA ASP A 63 -3.79 -23.86 11.44
C ASP A 63 -2.79 -23.55 10.33
N LEU A 64 -2.44 -24.58 9.53
CA LEU A 64 -1.57 -24.41 8.37
C LEU A 64 -2.23 -23.48 7.33
N PHE A 65 -3.54 -23.63 7.11
CA PHE A 65 -4.31 -22.73 6.26
C PHE A 65 -4.25 -21.30 6.77
N CYS A 66 -4.49 -21.08 8.07
CA CYS A 66 -4.40 -19.75 8.69
C CYS A 66 -3.04 -19.10 8.43
N LEU A 67 -1.94 -19.84 8.66
CA LEU A 67 -0.58 -19.34 8.48
C LEU A 67 -0.33 -18.96 7.01
N VAL A 68 -0.52 -19.89 6.08
CA VAL A 68 -0.19 -19.66 4.67
C VAL A 68 -1.06 -18.57 4.07
N PHE A 69 -2.36 -18.58 4.36
CA PHE A 69 -3.29 -17.63 3.81
C PHE A 69 -3.07 -16.23 4.41
N HIS A 70 -2.74 -16.12 5.70
CA HIS A 70 -2.32 -14.85 6.30
C HIS A 70 -1.12 -14.26 5.55
N GLU A 71 -0.07 -15.06 5.34
CA GLU A 71 1.13 -14.59 4.63
C GLU A 71 0.82 -14.10 3.21
N ILE A 72 -0.11 -14.75 2.50
CA ILE A 72 -0.51 -14.32 1.14
C ILE A 72 -1.31 -13.02 1.18
N LEU A 73 -2.23 -12.89 2.15
CA LEU A 73 -3.07 -11.70 2.28
C LEU A 73 -2.29 -10.49 2.76
N HIS A 74 -1.27 -10.69 3.59
CA HIS A 74 -0.53 -9.60 4.21
C HIS A 74 0.09 -8.62 3.19
N PRO A 75 0.82 -9.05 2.13
CA PRO A 75 1.26 -8.16 1.05
C PRO A 75 0.11 -7.47 0.30
N ALA A 76 -1.02 -8.15 0.09
CA ALA A 76 -2.18 -7.57 -0.58
C ALA A 76 -2.79 -6.45 0.26
N PHE A 77 -3.12 -6.71 1.52
CA PHE A 77 -3.67 -5.73 2.45
C PHE A 77 -2.69 -4.59 2.78
N GLY A 78 -1.41 -4.91 3.01
CA GLY A 78 -0.38 -3.95 3.36
C GLY A 78 -0.07 -2.96 2.24
N HIS A 79 -0.29 -3.33 0.98
CA HIS A 79 -0.23 -2.39 -0.13
C HIS A 79 -1.43 -1.43 -0.15
N PHE A 80 -2.60 -1.84 0.34
CA PHE A 80 -3.79 -0.97 0.40
C PHE A 80 -3.81 0.01 1.58
N ILE A 81 -2.90 -0.15 2.54
CA ILE A 81 -2.78 0.70 3.73
C ILE A 81 -1.59 1.67 3.57
N HIS A 82 -1.89 2.97 3.54
CA HIS A 82 -0.95 4.03 3.14
C HIS A 82 0.19 4.35 4.13
N VAL A 83 0.18 3.83 5.36
CA VAL A 83 1.17 4.19 6.40
C VAL A 83 1.81 2.93 6.97
N ARG A 84 3.12 2.75 6.75
CA ARG A 84 3.90 1.65 7.32
C ARG A 84 4.53 2.05 8.65
N ASP A 85 3.76 1.90 9.72
CA ASP A 85 4.25 1.96 11.10
C ASP A 85 3.78 0.73 11.88
N ASP A 86 4.36 0.50 13.05
CA ASP A 86 4.12 -0.70 13.86
C ASP A 86 2.63 -0.88 14.20
N VAL A 87 1.90 0.22 14.46
CA VAL A 87 0.47 0.17 14.82
C VAL A 87 -0.39 -0.12 13.59
N SER A 88 -0.03 0.43 12.42
CA SER A 88 -0.68 0.10 11.16
C SER A 88 -0.49 -1.37 10.79
N ASN A 89 0.67 -1.97 11.06
CA ASN A 89 0.90 -3.39 10.85
C ASN A 89 0.01 -4.24 11.77
N ILE A 90 -0.11 -3.88 13.05
CA ILE A 90 -1.04 -4.56 13.98
C ILE A 90 -2.48 -4.45 13.49
N ALA A 91 -2.91 -3.28 13.02
CA ALA A 91 -4.26 -3.08 12.49
C ALA A 91 -4.50 -3.93 11.24
N CYS A 92 -3.52 -4.02 10.35
CA CYS A 92 -3.56 -4.86 9.16
C CYS A 92 -3.73 -6.34 9.53
N ASP A 93 -2.88 -6.86 10.42
CA ASP A 93 -2.96 -8.23 10.92
C ASP A 93 -4.30 -8.50 11.61
N ALA A 94 -4.84 -7.53 12.37
CA ALA A 94 -6.12 -7.68 13.03
C ALA A 94 -7.27 -7.85 12.02
N ILE A 95 -7.25 -7.07 10.93
CA ILE A 95 -8.23 -7.18 9.85
C ILE A 95 -8.08 -8.51 9.10
N ILE A 96 -6.85 -8.93 8.78
CA ILE A 96 -6.58 -10.20 8.10
C ILE A 96 -7.03 -11.38 8.98
N ASN A 97 -6.67 -11.38 10.27
CA ASN A 97 -7.07 -12.43 11.19
C ASN A 97 -8.59 -12.50 11.34
N ALA A 98 -9.26 -11.35 11.42
CA ALA A 98 -10.72 -11.28 11.43
C ALA A 98 -11.33 -11.84 10.13
N LEU A 99 -10.81 -11.45 8.97
CA LEU A 99 -11.25 -11.97 7.68
C LEU A 99 -11.15 -13.50 7.63
N ILE A 100 -9.99 -14.05 7.96
CA ILE A 100 -9.72 -15.49 7.94
C ILE A 100 -10.60 -16.23 8.95
N SER A 101 -10.77 -15.67 10.14
CA SER A 101 -11.62 -16.27 11.19
C SER A 101 -13.10 -16.30 10.82
N GLN A 102 -13.61 -15.25 10.15
CA GLN A 102 -15.04 -15.11 9.88
C GLN A 102 -15.45 -15.68 8.52
N PHE A 103 -14.79 -15.25 7.43
CA PHE A 103 -15.16 -15.61 6.05
C PHE A 103 -14.48 -16.89 5.54
N TYR A 104 -13.60 -17.48 6.35
CA TYR A 104 -12.99 -18.77 6.06
C TYR A 104 -13.08 -19.70 7.27
N ALA A 105 -14.11 -19.53 8.11
CA ALA A 105 -14.24 -20.21 9.40
C ALA A 105 -14.10 -21.73 9.33
N LYS A 106 -14.60 -22.37 8.26
CA LYS A 106 -14.46 -23.81 8.04
C LYS A 106 -13.00 -24.21 7.75
N ALA A 107 -12.35 -23.50 6.84
CA ALA A 107 -10.97 -23.74 6.43
C ALA A 107 -9.96 -23.37 7.53
N SER A 108 -10.27 -22.32 8.32
CA SER A 108 -9.41 -21.77 9.36
C SER A 108 -9.69 -22.30 10.77
N GLY A 109 -10.70 -23.15 10.94
CA GLY A 109 -11.14 -23.57 12.28
C GLY A 109 -11.59 -22.37 13.12
N SER A 110 -12.21 -21.37 12.48
CA SER A 110 -12.57 -20.06 13.05
C SER A 110 -11.38 -19.24 13.55
N GLY A 111 -10.19 -19.46 12.97
CA GLY A 111 -8.93 -18.85 13.38
C GLY A 111 -8.30 -19.49 14.61
N SER A 112 -8.35 -20.83 14.68
CA SER A 112 -7.80 -21.61 15.80
C SER A 112 -6.31 -21.33 16.07
N LEU A 113 -5.54 -21.02 15.02
CA LEU A 113 -4.15 -20.60 15.15
C LEU A 113 -4.02 -19.30 15.94
N PHE A 114 -4.78 -18.27 15.55
CA PHE A 114 -4.73 -16.94 16.19
C PHE A 114 -5.19 -17.00 17.65
N GLU A 115 -6.19 -17.85 17.93
CA GLU A 115 -6.65 -18.08 19.30
C GLU A 115 -5.56 -18.67 20.20
N ARG A 116 -4.74 -19.58 19.69
CA ARG A 116 -3.65 -20.18 20.49
C ARG A 116 -2.39 -19.31 20.53
N PHE A 117 -2.11 -18.56 19.47
CA PHE A 117 -0.88 -17.78 19.36
C PHE A 117 -0.94 -16.47 20.17
N TYR A 118 -2.04 -15.74 20.10
CA TYR A 118 -2.17 -14.42 20.75
C TYR A 118 -2.83 -14.51 22.13
N LYS A 119 -2.48 -13.59 23.03
CA LYS A 119 -3.10 -13.52 24.37
C LYS A 119 -4.52 -12.95 24.33
N PRO A 120 -5.42 -13.39 25.23
CA PRO A 120 -6.82 -12.96 25.25
C PRO A 120 -7.05 -11.56 25.86
N LYS A 121 -5.99 -10.87 26.30
CA LYS A 121 -6.03 -9.55 26.96
C LYS A 121 -4.90 -8.66 26.42
N GLY A 122 -5.00 -7.36 26.62
CA GLY A 122 -4.00 -6.39 26.16
C GLY A 122 -4.11 -6.13 24.65
N LEU A 123 -3.05 -5.63 24.03
CA LEU A 123 -3.04 -5.31 22.60
C LEU A 123 -3.24 -6.56 21.73
N GLU A 124 -2.61 -7.69 22.08
CA GLU A 124 -2.75 -8.99 21.39
C GLU A 124 -4.20 -9.48 21.26
N SER A 125 -5.09 -9.04 22.15
CA SER A 125 -6.49 -9.44 22.12
C SER A 125 -7.25 -8.97 20.87
N ILE A 126 -6.77 -7.94 20.18
CA ILE A 126 -7.35 -7.48 18.91
C ILE A 126 -7.02 -8.41 17.74
N LEU A 127 -5.92 -9.16 17.86
CA LEU A 127 -5.42 -10.10 16.84
C LEU A 127 -6.05 -11.49 16.99
N ARG A 128 -6.88 -11.68 18.03
CA ARG A 128 -7.35 -12.98 18.49
C ARG A 128 -8.88 -13.08 18.46
N PRO A 129 -9.47 -14.04 17.73
CA PRO A 129 -10.90 -14.36 17.87
C PRO A 129 -11.20 -14.92 19.28
N GLY A 130 -12.43 -14.71 19.75
CA GLY A 130 -12.88 -15.21 21.06
C GLY A 130 -12.32 -14.47 22.29
N SER A 131 -11.58 -13.36 22.13
CA SER A 131 -11.08 -12.56 23.24
C SER A 131 -12.20 -11.96 24.09
N LYS A 132 -12.02 -11.98 25.42
CA LYS A 132 -12.96 -11.40 26.40
C LYS A 132 -12.68 -9.90 26.59
N ASN A 133 -12.93 -9.11 25.55
CA ASN A 133 -12.55 -7.69 25.49
C ASN A 133 -13.60 -6.69 26.00
N HIS A 134 -14.69 -7.15 26.63
CA HIS A 134 -15.85 -6.31 26.97
C HIS A 134 -15.52 -5.12 27.88
N ASN A 135 -14.50 -5.24 28.74
CA ASN A 135 -14.02 -4.18 29.65
C ASN A 135 -12.64 -3.62 29.23
N SER A 136 -12.24 -3.84 27.98
CA SER A 136 -10.98 -3.35 27.43
C SER A 136 -11.19 -2.04 26.69
N ARG A 137 -10.16 -1.19 26.62
CA ARG A 137 -10.14 -0.01 25.75
C ARG A 137 -10.31 -0.36 24.26
N PHE A 138 -10.02 -1.62 23.90
CA PHE A 138 -10.19 -2.14 22.55
C PHE A 138 -11.59 -2.72 22.28
N ALA A 139 -12.52 -2.69 23.25
CA ALA A 139 -13.85 -3.31 23.13
C ALA A 139 -14.60 -2.89 21.87
N PHE A 140 -14.61 -1.58 21.59
CA PHE A 140 -15.28 -1.01 20.42
C PHE A 140 -14.70 -1.55 19.11
N LEU A 141 -13.37 -1.52 18.97
CA LEU A 141 -12.69 -1.97 17.76
C LEU A 141 -12.80 -3.48 17.59
N TYR A 142 -12.69 -4.22 18.68
CA TYR A 142 -12.85 -5.66 18.72
C TYR A 142 -14.25 -6.10 18.25
N GLN A 143 -15.30 -5.37 18.64
CA GLN A 143 -16.67 -5.66 18.22
C GLN A 143 -16.89 -5.45 16.72
N HIS A 144 -16.11 -4.59 16.06
CA HIS A 144 -16.19 -4.39 14.60
C HIS A 144 -15.46 -5.50 13.83
N LEU A 145 -14.36 -6.03 14.39
CA LEU A 145 -13.60 -7.13 13.79
C LEU A 145 -14.25 -8.50 14.06
N TYR A 146 -14.84 -8.68 15.25
CA TYR A 146 -15.44 -9.93 15.69
C TYR A 146 -16.85 -9.66 16.23
N PRO A 147 -17.80 -9.24 15.36
CA PRO A 147 -19.13 -8.85 15.80
C PRO A 147 -19.87 -10.05 16.40
N ARG A 148 -20.49 -9.83 17.56
CA ARG A 148 -21.42 -10.77 18.21
C ARG A 148 -22.90 -10.48 17.88
N TRP A 149 -23.17 -9.28 17.39
CA TRP A 149 -24.49 -8.74 17.08
C TRP A 149 -24.35 -7.79 15.90
N THR A 150 -25.44 -7.55 15.18
CA THR A 150 -25.48 -6.56 14.08
C THR A 150 -25.12 -5.17 14.60
N MET A 151 -24.10 -4.56 14.01
CA MET A 151 -23.69 -3.19 14.28
C MET A 151 -24.27 -2.26 13.22
N SER A 152 -24.73 -1.08 13.62
CA SER A 152 -25.18 -0.03 12.69
C SER A 152 -24.02 0.84 12.19
N SER A 153 -22.87 0.82 12.86
CA SER A 153 -21.68 1.57 12.48
C SER A 153 -20.73 0.72 11.64
N GLU A 154 -20.25 1.30 10.55
CA GLU A 154 -19.18 0.76 9.72
C GLU A 154 -17.89 1.52 10.04
N LEU A 155 -16.75 0.83 10.00
CA LEU A 155 -15.43 1.45 10.08
C LEU A 155 -14.69 1.19 8.78
N SER A 156 -13.99 2.20 8.29
CA SER A 156 -12.98 2.05 7.25
C SER A 156 -11.65 1.53 7.83
N ALA A 157 -10.78 1.01 6.98
CA ALA A 157 -9.43 0.60 7.38
C ALA A 157 -8.62 1.75 8.03
N GLY A 158 -8.78 2.97 7.51
CA GLY A 158 -8.15 4.16 8.07
C GLY A 158 -8.66 4.49 9.47
N GLU A 159 -9.96 4.35 9.71
CA GLU A 159 -10.55 4.55 11.04
C GLU A 159 -10.13 3.48 12.03
N VAL A 160 -9.97 2.22 11.59
CA VAL A 160 -9.39 1.14 12.42
C VAL A 160 -7.98 1.51 12.88
N ILE A 161 -7.11 1.94 11.96
CA ILE A 161 -5.73 2.34 12.27
C ILE A 161 -5.71 3.54 13.20
N GLN A 162 -6.47 4.59 12.89
CA GLN A 162 -6.51 5.81 13.69
C GLN A 162 -7.03 5.52 15.10
N THR A 163 -8.08 4.70 15.21
CA THR A 163 -8.63 4.26 16.49
C THR A 163 -7.58 3.48 17.27
N LEU A 164 -6.88 2.54 16.64
CA LEU A 164 -5.85 1.76 17.32
C LEU A 164 -4.70 2.66 17.81
N LYS A 165 -4.25 3.63 16.99
CA LYS A 165 -3.22 4.62 17.38
C LYS A 165 -3.63 5.46 18.60
N MET A 166 -4.90 5.81 18.73
CA MET A 166 -5.41 6.54 19.91
C MET A 166 -5.50 5.65 21.16
N LEU A 167 -5.67 4.34 21.00
CA LEU A 167 -5.87 3.41 22.12
C LEU A 167 -4.57 2.79 22.65
N VAL A 168 -3.55 2.62 21.78
CA VAL A 168 -2.23 2.10 22.13
C VAL A 168 -1.48 3.12 23.00
N LEU A 169 -1.00 2.68 24.17
CA LEU A 169 -0.13 3.50 25.01
C LEU A 169 1.28 3.49 24.44
N ALA A 170 2.00 4.61 24.58
CA ALA A 170 3.39 4.74 24.10
C ALA A 170 4.34 3.67 24.67
N ASP A 171 4.09 3.18 25.88
CA ASP A 171 4.92 2.19 26.58
C ASP A 171 4.42 0.74 26.44
N ALA A 172 3.43 0.48 25.58
CA ALA A 172 2.90 -0.87 25.40
C ALA A 172 3.91 -1.76 24.67
N ALA A 173 4.21 -2.94 25.25
CA ALA A 173 5.01 -3.96 24.58
C ALA A 173 4.33 -4.40 23.27
N GLN A 174 5.09 -4.33 22.17
CA GLN A 174 4.61 -4.73 20.85
C GLN A 174 4.50 -6.26 20.75
N PRO A 175 3.40 -6.79 20.20
CA PRO A 175 3.24 -8.22 20.03
C PRO A 175 4.16 -8.74 18.93
N VAL A 176 4.54 -10.02 19.04
CA VAL A 176 5.14 -10.72 17.90
C VAL A 176 4.04 -10.98 16.89
N LEU A 177 4.15 -10.39 15.71
CA LEU A 177 3.16 -10.52 14.64
C LEU A 177 3.33 -11.84 13.88
N LEU A 178 2.22 -12.30 13.32
CA LEU A 178 2.19 -13.51 12.50
C LEU A 178 2.65 -13.15 11.08
N GLY A 179 3.94 -13.00 10.92
CA GLY A 179 4.52 -12.78 9.61
C GLY A 179 5.80 -11.99 9.73
N SER A 180 6.77 -12.32 8.89
CA SER A 180 8.08 -11.70 8.89
C SER A 180 8.21 -10.86 7.63
N HIS A 181 8.30 -9.53 7.77
CA HIS A 181 8.51 -8.62 6.64
C HIS A 181 9.94 -8.77 6.09
N GLY A 182 10.23 -9.88 5.41
CA GLY A 182 11.49 -10.11 4.72
C GLY A 182 11.54 -9.25 3.46
N GLY A 183 12.39 -8.22 3.47
CA GLY A 183 12.68 -7.38 2.31
C GLY A 183 12.98 -8.23 1.09
N SER A 184 12.04 -8.27 0.15
CA SER A 184 12.14 -9.01 -1.08
C SER A 184 11.30 -8.31 -2.15
N ASN A 185 11.56 -8.64 -3.41
CA ASN A 185 11.03 -7.96 -4.59
C ASN A 185 9.56 -7.52 -4.45
N PRO A 186 9.20 -6.34 -4.97
CA PRO A 186 7.82 -5.85 -4.93
C PRO A 186 6.90 -6.84 -5.65
N TRP A 187 5.73 -7.07 -5.05
CA TRP A 187 4.67 -7.87 -5.64
C TRP A 187 4.15 -7.19 -6.91
N LYS A 188 3.87 -7.98 -7.95
CA LYS A 188 3.33 -7.42 -9.19
C LYS A 188 1.87 -6.99 -8.99
N PRO A 189 1.41 -5.88 -9.59
CA PRO A 189 0.03 -5.43 -9.47
C PRO A 189 -1.00 -6.49 -9.88
N GLU A 190 -0.72 -7.32 -10.88
CA GLU A 190 -1.65 -8.37 -11.32
C GLU A 190 -1.83 -9.46 -10.25
N GLN A 191 -0.77 -9.79 -9.50
CA GLN A 191 -0.85 -10.77 -8.41
C GLN A 191 -1.72 -10.24 -7.28
N LEU A 192 -1.52 -8.98 -6.89
CA LEU A 192 -2.29 -8.35 -5.83
C LEU A 192 -3.76 -8.19 -6.23
N GLN A 193 -4.02 -7.80 -7.49
CA GLN A 193 -5.37 -7.68 -8.02
C GLN A 193 -6.06 -9.05 -8.10
N GLY A 194 -5.34 -10.12 -8.47
CA GLY A 194 -5.87 -11.48 -8.46
C GLY A 194 -6.32 -11.92 -7.07
N VAL A 195 -5.46 -11.75 -6.07
CA VAL A 195 -5.80 -12.02 -4.65
C VAL A 195 -7.01 -11.20 -4.22
N ALA A 196 -6.99 -9.88 -4.48
CA ALA A 196 -8.06 -8.98 -4.06
C ALA A 196 -9.41 -9.32 -4.69
N THR A 197 -9.41 -9.71 -5.97
CA THR A 197 -10.61 -10.07 -6.71
C THR A 197 -11.23 -11.36 -6.16
N GLU A 198 -10.42 -12.39 -5.93
CA GLU A 198 -10.89 -13.68 -5.41
C GLU A 198 -11.42 -13.53 -3.97
N VAL A 199 -10.71 -12.82 -3.09
CA VAL A 199 -11.17 -12.54 -1.72
C VAL A 199 -12.46 -11.74 -1.73
N ALA A 200 -12.56 -10.68 -2.55
CA ALA A 200 -13.76 -9.87 -2.64
C ALA A 200 -14.96 -10.67 -3.18
N GLN A 201 -14.74 -11.58 -4.12
CA GLN A 201 -15.78 -12.47 -4.64
C GLN A 201 -16.27 -13.43 -3.54
N GLN A 202 -15.35 -14.06 -2.80
CA GLN A 202 -15.69 -14.96 -1.71
C GLN A 202 -16.52 -14.23 -0.65
N VAL A 203 -16.02 -13.09 -0.15
CA VAL A 203 -16.68 -12.26 0.86
C VAL A 203 -18.06 -11.76 0.41
N ARG A 204 -18.25 -11.50 -0.90
CA ARG A 204 -19.57 -11.18 -1.46
C ARG A 204 -20.49 -12.38 -1.45
N SER A 205 -20.00 -13.55 -1.87
CA SER A 205 -20.77 -14.79 -2.04
C SER A 205 -21.26 -15.42 -0.73
N GLU A 206 -20.67 -15.06 0.41
CA GLU A 206 -21.10 -15.53 1.74
C GLU A 206 -22.43 -14.93 2.24
N GLU A 207 -23.41 -14.73 1.36
CA GLU A 207 -24.77 -14.30 1.71
C GLU A 207 -25.56 -15.34 2.56
N GLY A 208 -24.96 -16.49 2.88
CA GLY A 208 -25.70 -17.71 3.21
C GLY A 208 -25.56 -18.35 4.58
N SER A 209 -24.90 -17.77 5.61
CA SER A 209 -24.88 -18.48 6.92
C SER A 209 -24.96 -17.63 8.20
N TRP A 210 -24.59 -16.34 8.19
CA TRP A 210 -24.55 -15.56 9.44
C TRP A 210 -25.13 -14.13 9.33
N GLY A 211 -26.12 -13.91 8.45
CA GLY A 211 -26.96 -12.69 8.43
C GLY A 211 -26.22 -11.35 8.36
N ASN A 212 -26.95 -10.26 8.62
CA ASN A 212 -26.44 -8.88 8.60
C ASN A 212 -25.32 -8.58 9.64
N GLN A 213 -24.95 -9.55 10.48
CA GLN A 213 -24.02 -9.39 11.60
C GLN A 213 -22.63 -8.95 11.17
N PHE A 214 -22.17 -9.42 10.01
CA PHE A 214 -20.83 -9.14 9.49
C PHE A 214 -20.78 -8.03 8.43
N ASN A 215 -21.88 -7.30 8.21
CA ASN A 215 -21.96 -6.28 7.16
C ASN A 215 -20.87 -5.21 7.29
N GLY A 216 -20.55 -4.75 8.50
CA GLY A 216 -19.48 -3.77 8.72
C GLY A 216 -18.09 -4.29 8.34
N LEU A 217 -17.75 -5.52 8.73
CA LEU A 217 -16.47 -6.12 8.34
C LEU A 217 -16.42 -6.44 6.84
N LYS A 218 -17.55 -6.89 6.27
CA LYS A 218 -17.71 -7.12 4.83
C LYS A 218 -17.49 -5.82 4.04
N ALA A 219 -18.10 -4.71 4.47
CA ALA A 219 -17.91 -3.39 3.89
C ALA A 219 -16.46 -2.94 3.99
N LEU A 220 -15.82 -3.08 5.16
CA LEU A 220 -14.41 -2.75 5.38
C LEU A 220 -13.49 -3.53 4.44
N VAL A 221 -13.64 -4.85 4.34
CA VAL A 221 -12.80 -5.70 3.48
C VAL A 221 -13.03 -5.36 2.03
N ILE A 222 -14.30 -5.22 1.61
CA ILE A 222 -14.63 -4.82 0.25
C ILE A 222 -14.07 -3.42 -0.04
N GLU A 223 -14.09 -2.49 0.90
CA GLU A 223 -13.47 -1.18 0.76
C GLU A 223 -11.97 -1.33 0.54
N ILE A 224 -11.24 -2.08 1.38
CA ILE A 224 -9.81 -2.34 1.23
C ILE A 224 -9.49 -2.92 -0.15
N MET A 225 -10.28 -3.89 -0.61
CA MET A 225 -10.10 -4.54 -1.91
C MET A 225 -10.55 -3.67 -3.08
N LYS A 226 -11.51 -2.76 -2.86
CA LYS A 226 -11.95 -1.75 -3.84
C LYS A 226 -11.03 -0.54 -3.85
N THR A 227 -10.24 -0.29 -2.81
CA THR A 227 -9.26 0.77 -2.76
C THR A 227 -8.08 0.44 -3.67
N LYS A 228 -8.36 0.50 -4.97
CA LYS A 228 -7.44 0.88 -6.05
C LYS A 228 -6.76 2.25 -5.78
N ARG A 229 -6.90 2.85 -4.59
CA ARG A 229 -6.32 4.13 -4.16
C ARG A 229 -4.82 4.03 -3.89
N SER A 230 -4.32 2.86 -3.46
CA SER A 230 -2.90 2.71 -3.12
C SER A 230 -2.00 2.43 -4.32
N ILE A 231 -2.44 1.62 -5.30
CA ILE A 231 -1.73 1.48 -6.58
C ILE A 231 -1.61 2.86 -7.26
N ARG A 232 -2.63 3.71 -7.14
CA ARG A 232 -2.72 5.06 -7.73
C ARG A 232 -1.87 6.11 -7.02
N GLN A 233 -1.82 6.10 -5.69
CA GLN A 233 -0.92 6.96 -4.93
C GLN A 233 0.52 6.46 -4.99
N GLU A 234 0.78 5.16 -5.00
CA GLU A 234 2.13 4.60 -5.14
C GLU A 234 2.66 4.81 -6.57
N LEU A 235 1.81 4.74 -7.60
CA LEU A 235 2.13 5.23 -8.95
C LEU A 235 2.48 6.72 -8.91
N LEU A 236 1.60 7.59 -8.45
CA LEU A 236 1.89 9.04 -8.41
C LEU A 236 3.11 9.39 -7.53
N LEU A 237 3.30 8.70 -6.39
CA LEU A 237 4.46 8.82 -5.50
C LEU A 237 5.74 8.27 -6.16
N SER A 238 5.65 7.21 -6.95
CA SER A 238 6.80 6.68 -7.71
C SER A 238 7.25 7.65 -8.81
N TYR A 239 6.39 8.60 -9.21
CA TYR A 239 6.68 9.68 -10.17
C TYR A 239 6.90 11.06 -9.49
N THR A 240 7.10 11.12 -8.17
CA THR A 240 7.49 12.37 -7.49
C THR A 240 8.90 12.83 -7.90
N THR A 241 9.06 14.16 -7.97
CA THR A 241 10.30 14.86 -8.31
C THR A 241 10.77 15.71 -7.12
N ARG A 242 12.09 15.89 -7.00
CA ARG A 242 12.73 16.62 -5.90
C ARG A 242 12.67 18.15 -6.02
N LYS A 243 12.01 18.70 -7.04
CA LYS A 243 11.90 20.15 -7.25
C LYS A 243 10.54 20.67 -6.79
N ARG A 244 10.54 21.94 -6.36
CA ARG A 244 9.39 22.68 -5.81
C ARG A 244 8.24 22.73 -6.81
N LEU A 245 7.28 21.81 -6.71
CA LEU A 245 5.95 22.01 -7.27
C LEU A 245 4.83 21.65 -6.30
N ASP A 246 4.97 20.63 -5.44
CA ASP A 246 3.87 20.22 -4.55
C ASP A 246 4.32 19.85 -3.13
N GLU A 247 3.38 19.92 -2.20
CA GLU A 247 3.56 19.52 -0.81
C GLU A 247 3.26 18.02 -0.65
N PHE A 248 4.13 17.14 -1.16
CA PHE A 248 4.27 15.82 -0.56
C PHE A 248 5.38 15.90 0.49
N PHE A 249 5.00 15.72 1.76
CA PHE A 249 5.98 15.48 2.81
C PHE A 249 6.43 14.02 2.70
N CYS A 250 7.63 13.80 2.18
CA CYS A 250 8.32 12.55 2.41
C CYS A 250 9.09 12.72 3.73
N GLU A 251 8.71 11.96 4.76
CA GLU A 251 9.46 11.92 6.01
C GLU A 251 10.60 10.91 5.87
N GLU A 252 11.78 11.36 5.42
CA GLU A 252 12.98 10.55 5.55
C GLU A 252 13.54 10.68 6.96
N ARG A 253 13.48 9.57 7.73
CA ARG A 253 14.21 9.45 8.99
C ARG A 253 15.68 9.18 8.69
N ASN A 254 16.50 10.22 8.76
CA ASN A 254 17.96 10.08 8.73
C ASN A 254 18.53 10.18 10.15
N GLN A 255 19.73 9.63 10.36
CA GLN A 255 20.46 9.82 11.62
C GLN A 255 21.57 10.83 11.44
N ARG A 256 21.42 12.01 12.03
CA ARG A 256 22.45 13.04 12.04
C ARG A 256 23.41 12.82 13.20
N ARG A 257 24.70 12.97 12.92
CA ARG A 257 25.73 13.04 13.96
C ARG A 257 25.77 14.46 14.51
N THR A 258 25.41 14.61 15.78
CA THR A 258 25.50 15.88 16.49
C THR A 258 26.52 15.75 17.62
N THR A 259 27.12 16.87 18.01
CA THR A 259 28.00 16.92 19.19
C THR A 259 27.25 17.60 20.31
N SER A 260 27.24 17.00 21.50
CA SER A 260 26.60 17.56 22.68
C SER A 260 27.33 17.11 23.94
N PRO A 261 27.37 17.92 25.01
CA PRO A 261 27.91 17.50 26.30
C PRO A 261 27.07 16.40 26.97
N PHE A 262 25.86 16.13 26.45
CA PHE A 262 24.96 15.11 26.98
C PHE A 262 24.99 13.82 26.13
N PRO A 263 25.13 12.63 26.75
CA PRO A 263 25.11 11.35 26.04
C PRO A 263 23.67 10.88 25.78
N LEU A 264 23.00 11.46 24.77
CA LEU A 264 21.64 11.08 24.38
C LEU A 264 21.60 9.76 23.60
N ASN A 265 22.48 9.63 22.60
CA ASN A 265 22.68 8.40 21.84
C ASN A 265 24.16 8.33 21.39
N PRO A 266 25.08 8.13 22.34
CA PRO A 266 26.52 8.25 22.12
C PRO A 266 27.02 7.21 21.11
N SER A 267 28.03 7.60 20.33
CA SER A 267 28.61 6.69 19.33
C SER A 267 29.34 5.52 19.98
N ARG A 268 29.57 4.43 19.23
CA ARG A 268 30.34 3.26 19.72
C ARG A 268 31.70 3.65 20.31
N ARG A 269 32.37 4.66 19.72
CA ARG A 269 33.63 5.20 20.25
C ARG A 269 33.44 5.78 21.65
N ASP A 270 32.41 6.59 21.83
CA ASP A 270 32.16 7.27 23.10
C ASP A 270 31.74 6.26 24.17
N MET A 271 30.99 5.22 23.79
CA MET A 271 30.67 4.08 24.67
C MET A 271 31.92 3.30 25.10
N VAL A 272 32.88 3.08 24.20
CA VAL A 272 34.17 2.45 24.52
C VAL A 272 35.00 3.33 25.45
N MET A 273 35.03 4.65 25.23
CA MET A 273 35.71 5.58 26.13
C MET A 273 35.09 5.55 27.53
N LEU A 274 33.76 5.58 27.63
CA LEU A 274 33.06 5.45 28.91
C LEU A 274 33.36 4.11 29.60
N GLY A 275 33.37 3.01 28.84
CA GLY A 275 33.74 1.69 29.37
C GLY A 275 35.20 1.56 29.81
N ALA A 276 36.06 2.48 29.39
CA ALA A 276 37.46 2.59 29.82
C ALA A 276 37.66 3.66 30.91
N ASP A 277 36.57 4.15 31.52
CA ASP A 277 36.56 5.27 32.49
C ASP A 277 37.16 6.58 31.96
N ILE A 278 37.12 6.78 30.63
CA ILE A 278 37.57 8.01 29.98
C ILE A 278 36.36 8.85 29.58
N TRP A 279 36.19 10.00 30.23
CA TRP A 279 35.13 10.94 29.88
C TRP A 279 35.42 11.68 28.55
N PRO A 280 34.57 11.58 27.52
CA PRO A 280 34.86 12.18 26.21
C PRO A 280 34.78 13.71 26.16
N GLY A 281 34.20 14.36 27.18
CA GLY A 281 33.93 15.80 27.22
C GLY A 281 32.78 16.24 26.33
N VAL A 282 32.74 15.76 25.07
CA VAL A 282 31.67 16.00 24.10
C VAL A 282 31.30 14.68 23.42
N PHE A 283 30.04 14.28 23.53
CA PHE A 283 29.52 13.06 22.94
C PHE A 283 29.12 13.27 21.48
N ARG A 284 29.47 12.31 20.62
CA ARG A 284 29.01 12.26 19.23
C ARG A 284 27.70 11.49 19.20
N ASN A 285 26.60 12.20 19.39
CA ASN A 285 25.28 11.65 19.43
C ASN A 285 24.75 11.34 18.03
N ARG A 286 23.97 10.28 17.90
CA ARG A 286 23.14 10.00 16.72
C ARG A 286 21.70 10.40 17.01
N GLN A 287 21.29 11.55 16.53
CA GLN A 287 19.91 12.01 16.70
C GLN A 287 19.10 11.71 15.43
N PRO A 288 17.84 11.24 15.58
CA PRO A 288 16.93 11.15 14.46
C PRO A 288 16.67 12.57 13.93
N GLU A 289 17.03 12.80 12.68
CA GLU A 289 16.70 13.98 11.90
C GLU A 289 15.51 13.59 11.02
N ILE A 290 14.38 14.25 11.23
CA ILE A 290 13.24 14.17 10.31
C ILE A 290 13.56 15.14 9.18
N ASN A 291 14.12 14.63 8.09
CA ASN A 291 14.26 15.43 6.88
C ASN A 291 12.89 15.49 6.21
N ARG A 292 12.28 16.67 6.23
CA ARG A 292 11.12 16.99 5.40
C ARG A 292 11.64 17.40 4.03
N THR A 293 11.89 16.43 3.16
CA THR A 293 12.13 16.74 1.74
C THR A 293 10.79 17.07 1.10
N ARG A 294 10.73 18.20 0.38
CA ARG A 294 9.55 18.59 -0.40
C ARG A 294 9.67 17.90 -1.75
N GLU A 295 8.83 16.91 -2.01
CA GLU A 295 8.72 16.29 -3.32
C GLU A 295 7.37 16.65 -3.94
N GLY A 296 7.33 16.90 -5.26
CA GLY A 296 6.11 17.23 -5.98
C GLY A 296 5.97 16.47 -7.30
N VAL A 297 4.79 16.47 -7.90
CA VAL A 297 4.52 15.70 -9.13
C VAL A 297 4.21 16.68 -10.25
N ALA A 298 5.07 16.73 -11.27
CA ALA A 298 4.80 17.53 -12.48
C ALA A 298 3.68 16.84 -13.28
N ILE A 299 2.48 17.44 -13.29
CA ILE A 299 1.32 16.94 -14.02
C ILE A 299 1.08 17.84 -15.24
N PHE A 300 1.14 17.27 -16.43
CA PHE A 300 0.81 17.89 -17.70
C PHE A 300 -0.60 17.46 -18.12
N LEU A 301 -1.52 18.41 -18.20
CA LEU A 301 -2.92 18.22 -18.57
C LEU A 301 -3.15 18.74 -19.99
N ASP A 302 -3.53 17.85 -20.89
CA ASP A 302 -3.93 18.21 -22.24
C ASP A 302 -5.25 18.99 -22.20
N VAL A 303 -5.25 20.17 -22.81
CA VAL A 303 -6.42 21.05 -22.92
C VAL A 303 -6.74 21.38 -24.38
N SER A 304 -6.29 20.52 -25.30
CA SER A 304 -6.56 20.66 -26.73
C SER A 304 -8.04 20.44 -27.08
N GLY A 305 -8.43 20.82 -28.30
CA GLY A 305 -9.83 20.84 -28.70
C GLY A 305 -10.53 19.47 -28.64
N SER A 306 -9.78 18.37 -28.84
CA SER A 306 -10.27 16.99 -28.75
C SER A 306 -10.60 16.55 -27.31
N VAL A 307 -10.05 17.25 -26.32
CA VAL A 307 -10.15 16.91 -24.89
C VAL A 307 -11.33 17.61 -24.21
N ASN A 308 -11.87 18.66 -24.83
CA ASN A 308 -12.90 19.51 -24.23
C ASN A 308 -14.11 18.74 -23.69
N GLN A 309 -14.51 17.64 -24.33
CA GLN A 309 -15.63 16.81 -23.88
C GLN A 309 -15.30 15.99 -22.62
N SER A 310 -14.03 15.65 -22.40
CA SER A 310 -13.53 14.84 -21.29
C SER A 310 -12.95 15.68 -20.14
N LEU A 311 -12.71 16.98 -20.34
CA LEU A 311 -12.20 17.89 -19.31
C LEU A 311 -13.00 17.85 -17.99
N PRO A 312 -14.35 17.81 -17.96
CA PRO A 312 -15.09 17.75 -16.70
C PRO A 312 -14.78 16.50 -15.88
N GLU A 313 -14.57 15.35 -16.53
CA GLU A 313 -14.22 14.10 -15.85
C GLU A 313 -12.81 14.18 -15.25
N ILE A 314 -11.85 14.73 -16.02
CA ILE A 314 -10.47 14.91 -15.59
C ILE A 314 -10.38 15.92 -14.44
N CYS A 315 -11.07 17.05 -14.54
CA CYS A 315 -11.18 18.02 -13.46
C CYS A 315 -11.84 17.39 -12.23
N GLY A 316 -12.87 16.56 -12.40
CA GLY A 316 -13.48 15.79 -11.32
C GLY A 316 -12.50 14.83 -10.63
N LEU A 317 -11.61 14.18 -11.39
CA LEU A 317 -10.53 13.35 -10.86
C LEU A 317 -9.52 14.18 -10.06
N LEU A 318 -9.02 15.26 -10.64
CA LEU A 318 -8.02 16.15 -10.02
C LEU A 318 -8.57 16.87 -8.78
N ALA A 319 -9.88 17.21 -8.76
CA ALA A 319 -10.56 17.82 -7.62
C ALA A 319 -10.41 16.99 -6.33
N ARG A 320 -10.38 15.65 -6.45
CA ARG A 320 -10.22 14.73 -5.31
C ARG A 320 -8.85 14.85 -4.65
N TYR A 321 -7.86 15.35 -5.39
CA TYR A 321 -6.47 15.52 -4.98
C TYR A 321 -6.09 16.99 -4.75
N ARG A 322 -7.07 17.92 -4.74
CA ARG A 322 -6.85 19.37 -4.54
C ARG A 322 -6.10 19.77 -3.26
N ARG A 323 -6.04 18.86 -2.27
CA ARG A 323 -5.29 19.08 -1.02
C ARG A 323 -3.81 18.73 -1.14
N ASN A 324 -3.43 18.01 -2.19
CA ASN A 324 -2.08 17.44 -2.39
C ASN A 324 -1.40 17.99 -3.66
N ILE A 325 -2.19 18.35 -4.68
CA ILE A 325 -1.71 18.97 -5.93
C ILE A 325 -2.08 20.45 -5.88
N ARG A 326 -1.12 21.36 -6.07
CA ARG A 326 -1.37 22.81 -5.99
C ARG A 326 -1.59 23.43 -7.36
N SER A 327 -0.86 22.98 -8.37
CA SER A 327 -0.93 23.45 -9.75
C SER A 327 -0.72 22.31 -10.72
N VAL A 328 -1.14 22.53 -11.97
CA VAL A 328 -0.91 21.63 -13.10
C VAL A 328 -0.41 22.44 -14.29
N TYR A 329 0.34 21.80 -15.18
CA TYR A 329 0.76 22.36 -16.46
C TYR A 329 -0.29 22.03 -17.50
N GLN A 330 -1.11 22.99 -17.91
CA GLN A 330 -2.01 22.78 -19.04
C GLN A 330 -1.21 22.92 -20.34
N PHE A 331 -1.47 22.07 -21.33
CA PHE A 331 -0.79 22.14 -22.62
C PHE A 331 -1.72 21.99 -23.82
N SER A 332 -1.37 22.70 -24.88
CA SER A 332 -1.94 22.57 -26.23
C SER A 332 -0.77 22.60 -27.25
N ASN A 333 -0.53 23.73 -27.92
CA ASN A 333 0.72 23.99 -28.64
C ASN A 333 1.77 24.71 -27.77
N ALA A 334 1.39 25.06 -26.55
CA ALA A 334 2.26 25.70 -25.56
C ALA A 334 1.84 25.22 -24.16
N VAL A 335 2.78 25.27 -23.22
CA VAL A 335 2.55 24.91 -21.82
C VAL A 335 2.29 26.17 -20.99
N SER A 336 1.30 26.12 -20.09
CA SER A 336 1.07 27.14 -19.06
C SER A 336 0.75 26.48 -17.73
N GLU A 337 1.37 26.93 -16.66
CA GLU A 337 0.96 26.53 -15.31
C GLU A 337 -0.38 27.17 -14.92
N ILE A 338 -1.23 26.43 -14.23
CA ILE A 338 -2.49 26.89 -13.65
C ILE A 338 -2.68 26.32 -12.24
N GLY A 339 -3.14 27.16 -11.30
CA GLY A 339 -3.44 26.72 -9.95
C GLY A 339 -4.71 25.88 -9.88
N MET A 340 -4.78 24.92 -8.96
CA MET A 340 -5.94 24.05 -8.81
C MET A 340 -7.23 24.82 -8.51
N ALA A 341 -7.18 25.91 -7.75
CA ALA A 341 -8.36 26.75 -7.51
C ALA A 341 -8.92 27.33 -8.82
N GLU A 342 -8.04 27.86 -9.69
CA GLU A 342 -8.44 28.42 -10.99
C GLU A 342 -8.91 27.34 -11.97
N LEU A 343 -8.26 26.18 -11.96
CA LEU A 343 -8.68 25.03 -12.76
C LEU A 343 -10.09 24.54 -12.34
N MET A 344 -10.37 24.50 -11.03
CA MET A 344 -11.69 24.12 -10.51
C MET A 344 -12.78 25.16 -10.78
N GLU A 345 -12.40 26.43 -10.99
CA GLU A 345 -13.31 27.46 -11.51
C GLU A 345 -13.55 27.32 -13.03
N GLY A 346 -12.94 26.34 -13.68
CA GLY A 346 -13.09 26.07 -15.11
C GLY A 346 -12.23 26.96 -16.01
N ARG A 347 -11.22 27.63 -15.47
CA ARG A 347 -10.30 28.43 -16.29
C ARG A 347 -9.35 27.49 -17.03
N VAL A 348 -9.26 27.66 -18.35
CA VAL A 348 -8.38 26.87 -19.22
C VAL A 348 -7.74 27.82 -20.24
N LYS A 349 -6.42 27.72 -20.43
CA LYS A 349 -5.71 28.41 -21.52
C LYS A 349 -5.35 27.39 -22.59
N THR A 350 -5.99 27.48 -23.74
CA THR A 350 -5.76 26.56 -24.87
C THR A 350 -5.63 27.32 -26.18
N THR A 351 -4.79 26.80 -27.07
CA THR A 351 -4.65 27.25 -28.47
C THR A 351 -5.44 26.35 -29.44
N GLY A 352 -6.08 25.29 -28.95
CA GLY A 352 -6.90 24.37 -29.75
C GLY A 352 -6.16 23.22 -30.47
N GLY A 353 -4.82 23.26 -30.55
CA GLY A 353 -3.98 22.18 -31.09
C GLY A 353 -3.30 21.33 -30.00
N THR A 354 -2.51 20.33 -30.40
CA THR A 354 -1.81 19.40 -29.50
C THR A 354 -0.38 19.16 -29.99
N ASP A 355 0.63 19.44 -29.15
CA ASP A 355 2.04 19.22 -29.49
C ASP A 355 2.82 18.68 -28.27
N PHE A 356 3.38 17.47 -28.38
CA PHE A 356 4.21 16.90 -27.31
C PHE A 356 5.62 17.49 -27.25
N ASN A 357 6.07 18.23 -28.26
CA ASN A 357 7.36 18.90 -28.20
C ASN A 357 7.40 19.97 -27.11
N CYS A 358 6.33 20.75 -26.94
CA CYS A 358 6.27 21.76 -25.88
C CYS A 358 6.33 21.14 -24.47
N VAL A 359 5.74 19.96 -24.30
CA VAL A 359 5.84 19.18 -23.06
C VAL A 359 7.26 18.68 -22.84
N ALA A 360 7.89 18.09 -23.87
CA ALA A 360 9.25 17.59 -23.80
C ALA A 360 10.27 18.70 -23.49
N GLU A 361 10.13 19.86 -24.14
CA GLU A 361 10.96 21.04 -23.89
C GLU A 361 10.80 21.54 -22.46
N THR A 362 9.56 21.69 -21.99
CA THR A 362 9.30 22.11 -20.60
C THR A 362 9.91 21.14 -19.59
N ILE A 363 9.80 19.82 -19.83
CA ILE A 363 10.40 18.80 -18.98
C ILE A 363 11.93 18.93 -18.92
N LEU A 364 12.57 19.17 -20.05
CA LEU A 364 14.02 19.32 -20.14
C LEU A 364 14.50 20.63 -19.52
N ASP A 365 13.79 21.73 -19.76
CA ASP A 365 14.15 23.07 -19.28
C ASP A 365 13.96 23.19 -17.76
N GLU A 366 12.85 22.68 -17.23
CA GLU A 366 12.60 22.63 -15.79
C GLU A 366 13.41 21.51 -15.10
N GLY A 367 13.92 20.55 -15.87
CA GLY A 367 14.72 19.43 -15.40
C GLY A 367 13.92 18.40 -14.61
N PHE A 368 12.70 18.10 -15.06
CA PHE A 368 11.88 17.05 -14.45
C PHE A 368 12.41 15.66 -14.84
N LEU A 369 12.81 14.87 -13.85
CA LEU A 369 13.21 13.47 -14.06
C LEU A 369 12.02 12.52 -14.16
N LYS A 370 10.86 12.95 -13.62
CA LYS A 370 9.61 12.19 -13.64
C LYS A 370 8.44 13.13 -13.86
N ALA A 371 7.47 12.73 -14.67
CA ALA A 371 6.26 13.52 -14.90
C ALA A 371 5.06 12.64 -15.24
N VAL A 372 3.87 13.18 -15.03
CA VAL A 372 2.59 12.56 -15.41
C VAL A 372 2.02 13.38 -16.57
N VAL A 373 1.65 12.72 -17.67
CA VAL A 373 1.03 13.35 -18.84
C VAL A 373 -0.36 12.78 -19.02
N ILE A 374 -1.39 13.63 -18.97
CA ILE A 374 -2.79 13.26 -19.17
C ILE A 374 -3.20 13.80 -20.54
N THR A 375 -3.44 12.93 -21.52
CA THR A 375 -3.70 13.30 -22.92
C THR A 375 -4.64 12.30 -23.61
N ASP A 376 -5.25 12.66 -24.74
CA ASP A 376 -5.93 11.68 -25.59
C ASP A 376 -4.94 10.87 -26.45
N GLY A 377 -3.68 11.32 -26.52
CA GLY A 377 -2.60 10.64 -27.24
C GLY A 377 -2.43 11.09 -28.69
N TYR A 378 -3.24 12.03 -29.18
CA TYR A 378 -3.18 12.45 -30.58
C TYR A 378 -2.15 13.57 -30.81
N ALA A 379 -0.87 13.29 -30.59
CA ALA A 379 0.21 14.22 -30.95
C ALA A 379 1.52 13.50 -31.30
N SER A 380 2.38 14.21 -32.01
CA SER A 380 3.69 13.73 -32.43
C SER A 380 4.80 14.34 -31.58
N LEU A 381 5.86 13.56 -31.35
CA LEU A 381 7.09 14.01 -30.69
C LEU A 381 8.21 13.99 -31.74
N SER A 382 8.97 15.09 -31.85
CA SER A 382 10.10 15.13 -32.79
C SER A 382 11.20 14.14 -32.39
N ASN A 383 11.91 13.59 -33.38
CA ASN A 383 13.02 12.66 -33.13
C ASN A 383 14.13 13.31 -32.29
N GLU A 384 14.31 14.63 -32.39
CA GLU A 384 15.29 15.36 -31.59
C GLU A 384 14.90 15.37 -30.10
N ASN A 385 13.68 15.80 -29.77
CA ASN A 385 13.18 15.82 -28.40
C ASN A 385 13.06 14.41 -27.81
N TYR A 386 12.73 13.42 -28.64
CA TYR A 386 12.75 12.01 -28.25
C TYR A 386 14.13 11.57 -27.74
N GLN A 387 15.21 11.87 -28.47
CA GLN A 387 16.56 11.50 -28.05
C GLN A 387 17.00 12.29 -26.81
N ARG A 388 16.65 13.58 -26.72
CA ARG A 388 16.98 14.42 -25.56
C ARG A 388 16.33 13.90 -24.27
N LEU A 389 15.04 13.56 -24.31
CA LEU A 389 14.35 12.94 -23.17
C LEU A 389 14.97 11.60 -22.75
N LYS A 390 15.35 10.78 -23.74
CA LYS A 390 15.98 9.48 -23.51
C LYS A 390 17.35 9.61 -22.86
N GLN A 391 18.16 10.57 -23.32
CA GLN A 391 19.47 10.87 -22.74
C GLN A 391 19.37 11.43 -21.31
N ALA A 392 18.36 12.25 -21.05
CA ALA A 392 18.07 12.78 -19.72
C ALA A 392 17.55 11.72 -18.73
N GLY A 393 17.16 10.53 -19.21
CA GLY A 393 16.67 9.44 -18.37
C GLY A 393 15.31 9.72 -17.73
N VAL A 394 14.48 10.52 -18.40
CA VAL A 394 13.16 10.91 -17.91
C VAL A 394 12.22 9.71 -17.88
N ARG A 395 11.40 9.60 -16.83
CA ARG A 395 10.31 8.62 -16.75
C ARG A 395 8.95 9.29 -16.80
N LEU A 396 8.09 8.84 -17.70
CA LEU A 396 6.75 9.39 -17.89
C LEU A 396 5.68 8.37 -17.51
N LEU A 397 4.64 8.82 -16.81
CA LEU A 397 3.38 8.10 -16.70
C LEU A 397 2.37 8.77 -17.63
N THR A 398 1.93 8.06 -18.67
CA THR A 398 0.96 8.58 -19.64
C THR A 398 -0.43 8.05 -19.31
N ILE A 399 -1.38 8.95 -19.06
CA ILE A 399 -2.78 8.66 -18.80
C ILE A 399 -3.57 9.04 -20.04
N LEU A 400 -4.04 8.03 -20.79
CA LEU A 400 -4.81 8.21 -22.01
C LEU A 400 -6.30 8.38 -21.74
N PHE A 401 -6.99 9.32 -22.36
CA PHE A 401 -8.45 9.45 -22.26
C PHE A 401 -9.13 9.56 -23.64
N GLY A 402 -10.44 9.31 -23.68
CA GLY A 402 -11.22 9.42 -24.92
C GLY A 402 -11.13 8.20 -25.84
N VAL A 403 -11.64 8.34 -27.06
CA VAL A 403 -11.84 7.23 -28.01
C VAL A 403 -10.57 6.91 -28.81
N HIS A 404 -9.74 7.92 -29.06
CA HIS A 404 -8.53 7.82 -29.87
C HIS A 404 -7.30 7.49 -29.02
N ASN A 405 -7.29 6.34 -28.36
CA ASN A 405 -6.24 5.91 -27.42
C ASN A 405 -4.91 5.53 -28.10
N ASN A 406 -4.17 6.49 -28.65
CA ASN A 406 -2.84 6.25 -29.21
C ASN A 406 -1.75 6.81 -28.30
N GLY A 407 -1.04 5.96 -27.55
CA GLY A 407 0.04 6.37 -26.65
C GLY A 407 1.45 6.20 -27.20
N ASP A 408 1.59 5.85 -28.48
CA ASP A 408 2.84 5.30 -29.04
C ASP A 408 4.03 6.27 -28.94
N ALA A 409 3.78 7.58 -29.02
CA ALA A 409 4.84 8.59 -28.97
C ALA A 409 5.52 8.69 -27.59
N LEU A 410 4.78 8.42 -26.50
CA LEU A 410 5.26 8.57 -25.12
C LEU A 410 5.55 7.21 -24.43
N ALA A 411 5.03 6.11 -24.98
CA ALA A 411 5.24 4.76 -24.46
C ALA A 411 6.70 4.37 -24.19
N PRO A 412 7.71 4.81 -24.99
CA PRO A 412 9.11 4.47 -24.73
C PRO A 412 9.69 5.07 -23.44
N PHE A 413 9.02 6.04 -22.82
CA PHE A 413 9.50 6.74 -21.63
C PHE A 413 8.87 6.24 -20.32
N GLY A 414 7.92 5.31 -20.38
CA GLY A 414 7.34 4.71 -19.18
C GLY A 414 5.97 4.09 -19.41
N GLU A 415 5.18 4.01 -18.34
CA GLU A 415 3.89 3.31 -18.35
C GLU A 415 2.80 4.13 -19.04
N VAL A 416 1.93 3.45 -19.80
CA VAL A 416 0.76 4.02 -20.47
C VAL A 416 -0.48 3.33 -19.93
N VAL A 417 -1.42 4.11 -19.39
CA VAL A 417 -2.63 3.61 -18.71
C VAL A 417 -3.84 4.36 -19.23
N ARG A 418 -5.00 3.70 -19.40
CA ARG A 418 -6.22 4.40 -19.81
C ARG A 418 -6.94 5.01 -18.61
N LEU A 419 -7.57 6.18 -18.81
CA LEU A 419 -8.35 6.87 -17.79
C LEU A 419 -9.47 5.99 -17.29
N ASN A 420 -10.14 5.20 -18.15
CA ASN A 420 -11.21 4.29 -17.72
C ASN A 420 -10.67 3.13 -16.85
N GLU A 421 -9.43 2.70 -17.06
CA GLU A 421 -8.75 1.74 -16.17
C GLU A 421 -8.47 2.39 -14.78
N ILE A 422 -8.45 3.72 -14.74
CA ILE A 422 -8.24 4.57 -13.56
C ILE A 422 -9.57 5.05 -12.93
N THR A 423 -10.64 5.27 -13.70
CA THR A 423 -11.93 5.87 -13.26
C THR A 423 -13.06 4.85 -13.10
N GLU A 424 -13.17 3.83 -13.96
CA GLU A 424 -14.28 2.88 -13.98
C GLU A 424 -13.85 1.44 -13.64
N GLY A 425 -14.22 0.97 -12.46
CA GLY A 425 -14.57 -0.45 -12.30
C GLY A 425 -16.09 -0.52 -12.42
N LYS A 426 -16.63 -1.22 -13.43
CA LYS A 426 -18.06 -1.47 -13.54
C LYS A 426 -18.62 -1.95 -12.18
N SER A 427 -19.77 -1.38 -11.85
CA SER A 427 -20.58 -1.52 -10.63
C SER A 427 -20.63 -2.92 -10.01
#